data_AF-A0A4U7E715-F1
#
_entry.id   AF-A0A4U7E715-F1
#
_cell.length_a   1.000
_cell.length_b   1.000
_cell.length_c   1.000
_cell.angle_alpha   90.00
_cell.angle_beta   90.00
_cell.angle_gamma   90.00
#
_symmetry.space_group_name_H-M   'P 1'
#
loop_
_entity.id
_entity.type
_entity.pdbx_description
1 polymer ?
#
loop_
_entity_poly.entity_id
_entity_poly.type
_entity_poly.pdbx_seq_one_letter_code
_entity_poly.pdbx_strand_id
1 'polypeptide(L)'
;AAGRAVVGETPAVGDAFEQAVKGMAARAGTNTQFGCLLLLVPLVRAAADPGRELAPDGLDAVCRATTVDDAVAFYRAFEAVDVAVDDPPPGAADLDVRRGSDAEPALRERGMTLRDVLALSAEPGGSAEAADSGDPDRVPDRNAAEWTEGFPRTFRAAEWILTDEGPLADRAARAFLGLLAAEPDTLVASTRGAETAHEASGRARALLTGGADGSDPAGPLGDIGAIDAVAVHGADLDAAESLAEAFVAEGINPGTTADLTCAALFVALRRGAEVAP
;
A
#
# COMPACT_ATOMS: atom_id res chain seq x y z
N ALA A 1 10.79 41.49 5.55
CA ALA A 1 10.79 40.53 6.67
C ALA A 1 9.47 39.77 6.63
N ALA A 2 9.42 38.67 5.88
CA ALA A 2 8.27 37.77 5.89
C ALA A 2 8.48 36.78 7.04
N GLY A 3 7.46 36.63 7.88
CA GLY A 3 7.51 35.89 9.13
C GLY A 3 7.94 34.45 8.92
N ARG A 4 8.94 34.02 9.70
CA ARG A 4 9.16 32.60 9.97
C ARG A 4 7.85 32.04 10.53
N ALA A 5 7.29 31.05 9.84
CA ALA A 5 6.30 30.18 10.43
C ALA A 5 6.88 29.67 11.75
N VAL A 6 6.13 29.86 12.84
CA VAL A 6 6.37 29.14 14.08
C VAL A 6 6.32 27.66 13.71
N VAL A 7 7.42 26.93 13.91
CA VAL A 7 7.44 25.49 13.71
C VAL A 7 6.48 24.93 14.77
N GLY A 8 5.24 24.68 14.36
CA GLY A 8 4.30 23.92 15.16
C GLY A 8 4.92 22.56 15.45
N GLU A 9 4.56 22.00 16.60
CA GLU A 9 4.89 20.62 16.94
C GLU A 9 4.47 19.73 15.77
N THR A 10 5.38 18.88 15.26
CA THR A 10 5.04 18.04 14.11
C THR A 10 3.96 17.06 14.55
N PRO A 11 2.79 17.00 13.87
CA PRO A 11 1.70 16.16 14.30
C PRO A 11 2.12 14.69 14.37
N ALA A 12 1.44 13.95 15.26
CA ALA A 12 1.56 12.50 15.32
C ALA A 12 1.11 11.87 13.99
N VAL A 13 1.57 10.65 13.72
CA VAL A 13 1.33 9.98 12.43
C VAL A 13 -0.16 9.72 12.22
N GLY A 14 -0.86 9.25 13.26
CA GLY A 14 -2.30 9.02 13.22
C GLY A 14 -3.10 10.30 13.02
N ASP A 15 -2.74 11.40 13.69
CA ASP A 15 -3.42 12.70 13.51
C ASP A 15 -3.23 13.24 12.08
N ALA A 16 -2.00 13.12 11.54
CA ALA A 16 -1.71 13.51 10.17
C ALA A 16 -2.51 12.68 9.15
N PHE A 17 -2.65 11.37 9.40
CA PHE A 17 -3.47 10.48 8.59
C PHE A 17 -4.96 10.84 8.67
N GLU A 18 -5.52 10.99 9.87
CA GLU A 18 -6.91 11.40 10.10
C GLU A 18 -7.23 12.73 9.39
N GLN A 19 -6.33 13.71 9.52
CA GLN A 19 -6.46 15.00 8.85
C GLN A 19 -6.44 14.86 7.32
N ALA A 20 -5.53 14.04 6.78
CA ALA A 20 -5.42 13.81 5.35
C ALA A 20 -6.67 13.12 4.79
N VAL A 21 -7.19 12.10 5.47
CA VAL A 21 -8.41 11.37 5.06
C VAL A 21 -9.63 12.30 5.09
N LYS A 22 -9.82 13.09 6.15
CA LYS A 22 -10.91 14.07 6.21
C LYS A 22 -10.81 15.12 5.10
N GLY A 23 -9.59 15.59 4.82
CA GLY A 23 -9.33 16.53 3.73
C GLY A 23 -9.66 15.95 2.34
N MET A 24 -9.27 14.70 2.10
CA MET A 24 -9.61 13.95 0.88
C MET A 24 -11.14 13.79 0.76
N ALA A 25 -11.82 13.26 1.79
CA ALA A 25 -13.26 13.01 1.78
C ALA A 25 -14.06 14.29 1.49
N ALA A 26 -13.69 15.41 2.12
CA ALA A 26 -14.34 16.71 1.91
C ALA A 26 -14.17 17.26 0.48
N ARG A 27 -13.09 16.89 -0.22
CA ARG A 27 -12.77 17.41 -1.57
C ARG A 27 -13.25 16.49 -2.68
N ALA A 28 -12.98 15.19 -2.57
CA ALA A 28 -13.20 14.22 -3.64
C ALA A 28 -14.60 13.62 -3.62
N GLY A 29 -15.32 13.67 -2.49
CA GLY A 29 -16.59 12.95 -2.32
C GLY A 29 -16.47 11.43 -2.47
N THR A 30 -15.24 10.90 -2.47
CA THR A 30 -14.90 9.48 -2.60
C THR A 30 -13.76 9.13 -1.64
N ASN A 31 -13.56 7.84 -1.43
CA ASN A 31 -12.54 7.21 -0.58
C ASN A 31 -11.28 6.77 -1.38
N THR A 32 -11.14 7.20 -2.64
CA THR A 32 -10.25 6.59 -3.65
C THR A 32 -8.75 6.60 -3.33
N GLN A 33 -8.30 7.29 -2.29
CA GLN A 33 -6.87 7.43 -1.94
C GLN A 33 -6.55 7.05 -0.49
N PHE A 34 -7.44 6.34 0.21
CA PHE A 34 -7.21 5.96 1.61
C PHE A 34 -5.90 5.16 1.80
N GLY A 35 -5.68 4.13 0.97
CA GLY A 35 -4.46 3.33 1.00
C GLY A 35 -3.21 4.12 0.59
N CYS A 36 -3.31 4.97 -0.43
CA CYS A 36 -2.25 5.92 -0.80
C CYS A 36 -1.82 6.76 0.40
N LEU A 37 -2.77 7.34 1.15
CA LEU A 37 -2.47 8.14 2.35
C LEU A 37 -1.84 7.29 3.45
N LEU A 38 -2.26 6.02 3.58
CA LEU A 38 -1.73 5.10 4.58
C LEU A 38 -0.24 4.83 4.33
N LEU A 39 0.20 4.78 3.07
CA LEU A 39 1.61 4.61 2.72
C LEU A 39 2.39 5.94 2.68
N LEU A 40 1.77 7.04 2.24
CA LEU A 40 2.43 8.33 2.09
C LEU A 40 2.75 9.02 3.42
N VAL A 41 1.86 8.94 4.41
CA VAL A 41 2.06 9.64 5.70
C VAL A 41 3.38 9.27 6.39
N PRO A 42 3.73 7.98 6.60
CA PRO A 42 5.01 7.62 7.20
C PRO A 42 6.21 8.02 6.32
N LEU A 43 6.10 7.97 4.99
CA LEU A 43 7.14 8.43 4.07
C LEU A 43 7.39 9.94 4.19
N VAL A 44 6.32 10.74 4.23
CA VAL A 44 6.40 12.19 4.43
C VAL A 44 6.97 12.51 5.81
N ARG A 45 6.55 11.77 6.84
CA ARG A 45 7.09 11.91 8.20
C ARG A 45 8.59 11.65 8.24
N ALA A 46 9.06 10.60 7.57
CA ALA A 46 10.47 10.28 7.48
C ALA A 46 11.25 11.36 6.68
N ALA A 47 10.72 11.79 5.54
CA ALA A 47 11.35 12.80 4.69
C ALA A 47 11.41 14.21 5.32
N ALA A 48 10.54 14.50 6.28
CA ALA A 48 10.51 15.77 7.00
C ALA A 48 11.55 15.86 8.13
N ASP A 49 12.11 14.73 8.58
CA ASP A 49 13.15 14.68 9.60
C ASP A 49 14.53 14.76 8.94
N PRO A 50 15.29 15.87 9.10
CA PRO A 50 16.59 16.04 8.46
C PRO A 50 17.66 15.07 8.99
N GLY A 51 17.43 14.43 10.14
CA GLY A 51 18.31 13.42 10.70
C GLY A 51 17.98 12.00 10.25
N ARG A 52 16.95 11.82 9.41
CA ARG A 52 16.45 10.50 9.00
C ARG A 52 16.57 10.31 7.50
N GLU A 53 17.12 9.17 7.12
CA GLU A 53 17.17 8.77 5.72
C GLU A 53 15.82 8.21 5.26
N LEU A 54 15.41 8.53 4.03
CA LEU A 54 14.27 7.91 3.38
C LEU A 54 14.68 6.52 2.85
N ALA A 55 14.83 5.59 3.78
CA ALA A 55 15.28 4.21 3.60
C ALA A 55 14.50 3.27 4.54
N PRO A 56 14.51 1.95 4.29
CA PRO A 56 13.75 0.97 5.07
C PRO A 56 13.87 1.13 6.59
N ASP A 57 15.08 1.25 7.12
CA ASP A 57 15.33 1.42 8.56
C ASP A 57 14.71 2.71 9.12
N GLY A 58 14.75 3.79 8.33
CA GLY A 58 14.15 5.07 8.69
C GLY A 58 12.62 4.97 8.81
N LEU A 59 11.99 4.23 7.89
CA LEU A 59 10.55 3.98 7.88
C LEU A 59 10.14 3.03 9.01
N ASP A 60 10.85 1.92 9.21
CA ASP A 60 10.59 0.99 10.32
C ASP A 60 10.64 1.72 11.66
N ALA A 61 11.61 2.63 11.83
CA ALA A 61 11.70 3.46 13.03
C ALA A 61 10.55 4.48 13.15
N VAL A 62 9.94 4.96 12.07
CA VAL A 62 8.72 5.81 12.14
C VAL A 62 7.53 4.95 12.57
N CYS A 63 7.34 3.80 11.92
CA CYS A 63 6.22 2.90 12.18
C CYS A 63 6.26 2.35 13.62
N ARG A 64 7.44 1.93 14.11
CA ARG A 64 7.65 1.47 15.49
C ARG A 64 7.42 2.55 16.55
N ALA A 65 7.56 3.82 16.19
CA ALA A 65 7.35 4.93 17.10
C ALA A 65 5.86 5.33 17.24
N THR A 66 4.96 4.71 16.46
CA THR A 66 3.53 4.94 16.60
C THR A 66 3.02 4.42 17.94
N THR A 67 1.93 5.04 18.39
CA THR A 67 1.36 4.86 19.72
C THR A 67 -0.08 4.36 19.63
N VAL A 68 -0.68 4.10 20.79
CA VAL A 68 -2.12 3.83 20.88
C VAL A 68 -2.94 5.03 20.42
N ASP A 69 -2.49 6.26 20.67
CA ASP A 69 -3.20 7.46 20.21
C ASP A 69 -3.18 7.57 18.68
N ASP A 70 -2.07 7.17 18.04
CA ASP A 70 -2.02 7.06 16.57
C ASP A 70 -3.02 6.02 16.05
N ALA A 71 -3.19 4.89 16.75
CA ALA A 71 -4.19 3.88 16.40
C ALA A 71 -5.61 4.43 16.54
N VAL A 72 -5.93 5.10 17.65
CA VAL A 72 -7.26 5.70 17.85
C VAL A 72 -7.55 6.72 16.75
N ALA A 73 -6.59 7.58 16.38
CA ALA A 73 -6.74 8.54 15.28
C ALA A 73 -6.98 7.85 13.93
N PHE A 74 -6.26 6.75 13.66
CA PHE A 74 -6.48 5.91 12.48
C PHE A 74 -7.91 5.35 12.42
N TYR A 75 -8.45 4.83 13.54
CA TYR A 75 -9.83 4.33 13.59
C TYR A 75 -10.85 5.45 13.37
N ARG A 76 -10.64 6.64 13.93
CA ARG A 76 -11.50 7.81 13.66
C ARG A 76 -11.55 8.18 12.18
N ALA A 77 -10.50 7.90 11.40
CA ALA A 77 -10.49 8.19 9.97
C ALA A 77 -11.57 7.39 9.20
N PHE A 78 -11.93 6.19 9.66
CA PHE A 78 -12.99 5.36 9.07
C PHE A 78 -14.40 5.95 9.26
N GLU A 79 -14.60 6.89 10.18
CA GLU A 79 -15.89 7.59 10.29
C GLU A 79 -16.12 8.58 9.14
N ALA A 80 -15.05 8.98 8.45
CA ALA A 80 -15.11 9.94 7.35
C ALA A 80 -15.24 9.28 5.96
N VAL A 81 -14.99 7.98 5.85
CA VAL A 81 -14.93 7.25 4.58
C VAL A 81 -15.44 5.82 4.75
N ASP A 82 -16.10 5.29 3.73
CA ASP A 82 -16.46 3.87 3.67
C ASP A 82 -15.31 3.12 2.98
N VAL A 83 -14.57 2.25 3.65
CA VAL A 83 -13.39 1.55 3.09
C VAL A 83 -13.69 0.06 3.06
N ALA A 84 -13.46 -0.58 1.91
CA ALA A 84 -13.55 -2.03 1.81
C ALA A 84 -12.45 -2.67 2.67
N VAL A 85 -12.87 -3.40 3.70
CA VAL A 85 -11.99 -4.13 4.62
C VAL A 85 -12.57 -5.51 4.84
N ASP A 86 -11.70 -6.51 4.94
CA ASP A 86 -12.10 -7.85 5.33
C ASP A 86 -12.51 -7.89 6.81
N ASP A 87 -13.16 -8.97 7.21
CA ASP A 87 -13.46 -9.20 8.62
C ASP A 87 -12.17 -9.36 9.44
N PRO A 88 -12.15 -8.85 10.69
CA PRO A 88 -10.98 -8.99 11.55
C PRO A 88 -10.70 -10.46 11.87
N PRO A 89 -9.44 -10.81 12.19
CA PRO A 89 -9.11 -12.18 12.57
C PRO A 89 -9.89 -12.64 13.82
N PRO A 90 -10.06 -13.96 14.03
CA PRO A 90 -10.73 -14.50 15.21
C PRO A 90 -10.16 -13.92 16.52
N GLY A 91 -11.03 -13.44 17.41
CA GLY A 91 -10.62 -12.83 18.68
C GLY A 91 -10.29 -11.32 18.62
N ALA A 92 -10.38 -10.70 17.44
CA ALA A 92 -10.15 -9.27 17.24
C ALA A 92 -11.41 -8.50 16.81
N ALA A 93 -12.60 -9.03 17.03
CA ALA A 93 -13.87 -8.39 16.65
C ALA A 93 -14.09 -7.01 17.31
N ASP A 94 -13.54 -6.80 18.50
CA ASP A 94 -13.54 -5.50 19.18
C ASP A 94 -12.52 -4.51 18.62
N LEU A 95 -11.59 -4.98 17.79
CA LEU A 95 -10.64 -4.19 17.02
C LEU A 95 -11.06 -4.02 15.55
N ASP A 96 -12.31 -4.33 15.21
CA ASP A 96 -12.83 -4.05 13.86
C ASP A 96 -12.80 -2.54 13.56
N VAL A 97 -12.08 -2.15 12.50
CA VAL A 97 -11.92 -0.75 12.09
C VAL A 97 -13.25 -0.06 11.76
N ARG A 98 -14.29 -0.84 11.39
CA ARG A 98 -15.65 -0.34 11.13
C ARG A 98 -16.32 0.21 12.39
N ARG A 99 -15.77 -0.08 13.59
CA ARG A 99 -16.25 0.50 14.86
C ARG A 99 -15.81 1.96 15.06
N GLY A 100 -14.87 2.48 14.27
CA GLY A 100 -14.39 3.86 14.41
C GLY A 100 -13.95 4.16 15.85
N SER A 101 -14.40 5.29 16.40
CA SER A 101 -14.11 5.69 17.79
C SER A 101 -14.53 4.66 18.84
N ASP A 102 -15.52 3.80 18.57
CA ASP A 102 -16.01 2.81 19.55
C ASP A 102 -14.99 1.68 19.82
N ALA A 103 -13.92 1.58 19.03
CA ALA A 103 -12.80 0.68 19.28
C ALA A 103 -11.78 1.22 20.31
N GLU A 104 -11.82 2.51 20.66
CA GLU A 104 -10.83 3.15 21.54
C GLU A 104 -10.62 2.41 22.88
N PRO A 105 -11.66 2.00 23.63
CA PRO A 105 -11.47 1.27 24.87
C PRO A 105 -10.67 -0.03 24.68
N ALA A 106 -10.96 -0.79 23.61
CA ALA A 106 -10.28 -2.04 23.31
C ALA A 106 -8.82 -1.81 22.90
N LEU A 107 -8.56 -0.80 22.06
CA LEU A 107 -7.20 -0.39 21.68
C LEU A 107 -6.35 -0.03 22.91
N ARG A 108 -6.92 0.74 23.84
CA ARG A 108 -6.24 1.16 25.07
C ARG A 108 -6.03 0.03 26.06
N GLU A 109 -7.05 -0.80 26.27
CA GLU A 109 -6.96 -1.96 27.18
C GLU A 109 -5.89 -2.95 26.72
N ARG A 110 -5.79 -3.18 25.40
CA ARG A 110 -4.82 -4.08 24.79
C ARG A 110 -3.46 -3.44 24.50
N GLY A 111 -3.34 -2.11 24.65
CA GLY A 111 -2.11 -1.37 24.36
C GLY A 111 -1.68 -1.40 22.89
N MET A 112 -2.64 -1.52 21.96
CA MET A 112 -2.37 -1.69 20.52
C MET A 112 -1.90 -0.38 19.89
N THR A 113 -0.67 -0.34 19.40
CA THR A 113 -0.17 0.77 18.57
C THR A 113 -0.73 0.68 17.15
N LEU A 114 -0.59 1.76 16.36
CA LEU A 114 -1.01 1.72 14.95
C LEU A 114 -0.29 0.61 14.17
N ARG A 115 1.00 0.41 14.43
CA ARG A 115 1.75 -0.69 13.81
C ARG A 115 1.23 -2.06 14.24
N ASP A 116 0.84 -2.24 15.49
CA ASP A 116 0.30 -3.52 15.97
C ASP A 116 -1.04 -3.85 15.31
N VAL A 117 -1.91 -2.83 15.13
CA VAL A 117 -3.17 -2.99 14.40
C VAL A 117 -2.90 -3.42 12.95
N LEU A 118 -2.00 -2.74 12.24
CA LEU A 118 -1.68 -3.08 10.86
C LEU A 118 -1.01 -4.46 10.76
N ALA A 119 -0.24 -4.88 11.77
CA ALA A 119 0.34 -6.22 11.80
C ALA A 119 -0.73 -7.33 11.82
N LEU A 120 -1.88 -7.11 12.47
CA LEU A 120 -3.00 -8.07 12.43
C LEU A 120 -3.59 -8.24 11.02
N SER A 121 -3.54 -7.20 10.20
CA SER A 121 -4.04 -7.23 8.81
C SER A 121 -3.00 -7.75 7.81
N ALA A 122 -1.72 -7.53 8.09
CA ALA A 122 -0.59 -7.89 7.22
C ALA A 122 -0.37 -9.40 7.10
N GLU A 123 -0.67 -10.18 8.15
CA GLU A 123 -0.44 -11.63 8.12
C GLU A 123 -1.60 -12.36 7.41
N PRO A 124 -1.30 -13.32 6.49
CA PRO A 124 -2.29 -14.29 6.02
C PRO A 124 -2.65 -15.24 7.18
N GLY A 125 -3.58 -14.81 8.03
CA GLY A 125 -3.98 -15.53 9.25
C GLY A 125 -3.16 -15.07 10.45
N GLY A 126 -3.69 -14.11 11.22
CA GLY A 126 -2.95 -13.43 12.29
C GLY A 126 -2.39 -14.35 13.39
N SER A 127 -1.16 -14.13 13.81
CA SER A 127 -0.39 -14.91 14.78
C SER A 127 -0.22 -16.39 14.42
N ALA A 128 0.89 -16.99 14.84
CA ALA A 128 1.18 -18.41 14.65
C ALA A 128 0.09 -19.36 15.21
N GLU A 129 -0.84 -18.86 16.04
CA GLU A 129 -1.97 -19.61 16.57
C GLU A 129 -3.23 -19.57 15.66
N ALA A 130 -3.40 -18.58 14.76
CA ALA A 130 -4.52 -18.57 13.80
C ALA A 130 -4.19 -19.18 12.44
N ALA A 131 -2.91 -19.51 12.19
CA ALA A 131 -2.47 -20.23 11.00
C ALA A 131 -3.16 -21.59 10.79
N ASP A 132 -3.72 -22.19 11.86
CA ASP A 132 -4.48 -23.45 11.80
C ASP A 132 -5.98 -23.26 11.50
N SER A 133 -6.44 -22.01 11.33
CA SER A 133 -7.86 -21.65 11.12
C SER A 133 -8.12 -20.74 9.91
N GLY A 134 -7.07 -20.30 9.22
CA GLY A 134 -7.16 -19.34 8.12
C GLY A 134 -7.56 -19.98 6.79
N ASP A 135 -8.28 -19.21 5.97
CA ASP A 135 -8.47 -19.51 4.56
C ASP A 135 -7.09 -19.55 3.86
N PRO A 136 -6.63 -20.71 3.35
CA PRO A 136 -5.33 -20.84 2.71
C PRO A 136 -5.20 -19.99 1.46
N ASP A 137 -6.31 -19.53 0.90
CA ASP A 137 -6.37 -18.68 -0.29
C ASP A 137 -6.45 -17.18 0.07
N ARG A 138 -6.39 -16.80 1.36
CA ARG A 138 -6.42 -15.40 1.80
C ARG A 138 -5.19 -14.64 1.27
N VAL A 139 -5.46 -13.59 0.50
CA VAL A 139 -4.44 -12.63 0.07
C VAL A 139 -4.09 -11.67 1.23
N PRO A 140 -2.81 -11.52 1.61
CA PRO A 140 -2.38 -10.57 2.64
C PRO A 140 -2.71 -9.12 2.30
N ASP A 141 -2.91 -8.27 3.31
CA ASP A 141 -2.98 -6.82 3.11
C ASP A 141 -1.59 -6.25 2.84
N ARG A 142 -1.33 -5.88 1.59
CA ARG A 142 -0.02 -5.37 1.17
C ARG A 142 0.26 -3.95 1.63
N ASN A 143 -0.76 -3.12 1.84
CA ASN A 143 -0.56 -1.81 2.43
C ASN A 143 -0.13 -1.94 3.90
N ALA A 144 -0.77 -2.85 4.64
CA ALA A 144 -0.41 -3.15 6.02
C ALA A 144 0.98 -3.81 6.14
N ALA A 145 1.35 -4.70 5.22
CA ALA A 145 2.66 -5.35 5.20
C ALA A 145 3.83 -4.36 5.06
N GLU A 146 3.68 -3.27 4.29
CA GLU A 146 4.72 -2.24 4.17
C GLU A 146 5.11 -1.63 5.53
N TRP A 147 4.13 -1.45 6.44
CA TRP A 147 4.33 -0.90 7.77
C TRP A 147 5.09 -1.83 8.74
N THR A 148 5.02 -3.13 8.51
CA THR A 148 5.71 -4.12 9.34
C THR A 148 7.07 -4.50 8.78
N GLU A 149 7.24 -4.46 7.46
CA GLU A 149 8.41 -4.94 6.72
C GLU A 149 9.41 -3.84 6.31
N GLY A 150 9.10 -2.56 6.51
CA GLY A 150 10.01 -1.46 6.15
C GLY A 150 9.92 -1.04 4.68
N PHE A 151 8.74 -1.15 4.10
CA PHE A 151 8.40 -0.67 2.76
C PHE A 151 9.14 -1.31 1.56
N PRO A 152 9.39 -2.64 1.55
CA PRO A 152 10.22 -3.27 0.51
C PRO A 152 9.65 -3.09 -0.91
N ARG A 153 8.32 -3.16 -1.08
CA ARG A 153 7.67 -3.08 -2.40
C ARG A 153 7.72 -1.65 -2.92
N THR A 154 7.45 -0.68 -2.05
CA THR A 154 7.61 0.75 -2.36
C THR A 154 9.02 1.07 -2.83
N PHE A 155 10.06 0.62 -2.09
CA PHE A 155 11.44 0.92 -2.45
C PHE A 155 11.88 0.20 -3.73
N ARG A 156 11.43 -1.04 -3.95
CA ARG A 156 11.71 -1.78 -5.19
C ARG A 156 11.07 -1.12 -6.41
N ALA A 157 9.80 -0.73 -6.31
CA ALA A 157 9.13 0.00 -7.38
C ALA A 157 9.75 1.38 -7.62
N ALA A 158 10.20 2.07 -6.57
CA ALA A 158 10.92 3.34 -6.72
C ALA A 158 12.25 3.17 -7.46
N GLU A 159 12.97 2.06 -7.22
CA GLU A 159 14.18 1.70 -7.96
C GLU A 159 13.88 1.46 -9.44
N TRP A 160 12.82 0.69 -9.77
CA TRP A 160 12.38 0.52 -11.15
C TRP A 160 12.10 1.86 -11.81
N ILE A 161 11.31 2.72 -11.15
CA ILE A 161 11.01 4.05 -11.66
C ILE A 161 12.28 4.86 -11.88
N LEU A 162 13.24 4.86 -10.96
CA LEU A 162 14.46 5.69 -11.04
C LEU A 162 15.44 5.23 -12.12
N THR A 163 15.47 3.93 -12.41
CA THR A 163 16.41 3.31 -13.36
C THR A 163 15.86 3.19 -14.78
N ASP A 164 14.59 3.55 -14.96
CA ASP A 164 13.89 3.53 -16.24
C ASP A 164 14.00 4.87 -16.99
N GLU A 165 13.79 4.83 -18.29
CA GLU A 165 13.88 5.97 -19.20
C GLU A 165 12.50 6.41 -19.73
N GLY A 166 12.43 7.64 -20.24
CA GLY A 166 11.21 8.22 -20.78
C GLY A 166 10.34 8.96 -19.75
N PRO A 167 9.08 9.27 -20.11
CA PRO A 167 8.17 10.04 -19.25
C PRO A 167 7.95 9.37 -17.89
N LEU A 168 7.88 10.16 -16.82
CA LEU A 168 7.67 9.64 -15.47
C LEU A 168 6.37 8.83 -15.34
N ALA A 169 5.33 9.22 -16.07
CA ALA A 169 4.06 8.49 -16.10
C ALA A 169 4.23 7.07 -16.65
N ASP A 170 4.95 6.93 -17.77
CA ASP A 170 5.24 5.64 -18.41
C ASP A 170 6.07 4.74 -17.50
N ARG A 171 7.09 5.30 -16.85
CA ARG A 171 7.93 4.62 -15.87
C ARG A 171 7.11 4.11 -14.68
N ALA A 172 6.16 4.93 -14.20
CA ALA A 172 5.25 4.54 -13.13
C ALA A 172 4.26 3.46 -13.57
N ALA A 173 3.75 3.53 -14.80
CA ALA A 173 2.87 2.51 -15.37
C ALA A 173 3.59 1.15 -15.49
N ARG A 174 4.86 1.14 -15.92
CA ARG A 174 5.67 -0.08 -15.95
C ARG A 174 5.94 -0.62 -14.54
N ALA A 175 6.29 0.24 -13.58
CA ALA A 175 6.47 -0.17 -12.19
C ALA A 175 5.17 -0.74 -11.56
N PHE A 176 4.01 -0.17 -11.90
CA PHE A 176 2.70 -0.71 -11.51
C PHE A 176 2.51 -2.15 -12.04
N LEU A 177 2.84 -2.41 -13.31
CA LEU A 177 2.77 -3.76 -13.88
C LEU A 177 3.73 -4.72 -13.17
N GLY A 178 4.94 -4.25 -12.82
CA GLY A 178 5.91 -5.01 -12.03
C GLY A 178 5.37 -5.43 -10.66
N LEU A 179 4.72 -4.50 -9.95
CA LEU A 179 4.08 -4.75 -8.66
C LEU A 179 2.93 -5.76 -8.80
N LEU A 180 2.02 -5.53 -9.76
CA LEU A 180 0.86 -6.40 -9.97
C LEU A 180 1.26 -7.81 -10.42
N ALA A 181 2.33 -7.94 -11.22
CA ALA A 181 2.83 -9.23 -11.68
C ALA A 181 3.45 -10.07 -10.57
N ALA A 182 4.04 -9.42 -9.57
CA ALA A 182 4.73 -10.08 -8.47
C ALA A 182 3.75 -10.74 -7.48
N GLU A 183 2.69 -10.01 -7.11
CA GLU A 183 1.79 -10.41 -6.05
C GLU A 183 0.33 -10.03 -6.34
N PRO A 184 -0.64 -10.83 -5.87
CA PRO A 184 -2.06 -10.50 -5.95
C PRO A 184 -2.41 -9.21 -5.24
N ASP A 185 -3.30 -8.42 -5.85
CA ASP A 185 -3.79 -7.16 -5.30
C ASP A 185 -4.83 -7.41 -4.19
N THR A 186 -4.60 -6.83 -3.01
CA THR A 186 -5.48 -6.99 -1.84
C THR A 186 -6.90 -6.50 -2.11
N LEU A 187 -7.07 -5.35 -2.77
CA LEU A 187 -8.42 -4.81 -3.03
C LEU A 187 -9.18 -5.67 -4.04
N VAL A 188 -8.50 -6.19 -5.07
CA VAL A 188 -9.11 -7.16 -6.00
C VAL A 188 -9.53 -8.41 -5.23
N ALA A 189 -8.70 -8.93 -4.35
CA ALA A 189 -9.04 -10.11 -3.56
C ALA A 189 -10.27 -9.88 -2.66
N SER A 190 -10.31 -8.77 -1.92
CA SER A 190 -11.45 -8.43 -1.05
C SER A 190 -12.76 -8.19 -1.81
N THR A 191 -12.70 -7.69 -3.04
CA THR A 191 -13.91 -7.31 -3.81
C THR A 191 -14.34 -8.32 -4.86
N ARG A 192 -13.42 -9.14 -5.36
CA ARG A 192 -13.61 -10.09 -6.48
C ARG A 192 -13.09 -11.50 -6.19
N GLY A 193 -12.52 -11.75 -5.02
CA GLY A 193 -11.98 -13.04 -4.61
C GLY A 193 -10.52 -13.25 -5.02
N ALA A 194 -9.84 -14.15 -4.30
CA ALA A 194 -8.42 -14.46 -4.47
C ALA A 194 -8.09 -15.00 -5.88
N GLU A 195 -8.97 -15.84 -6.46
CA GLU A 195 -8.81 -16.36 -7.83
C GLU A 195 -8.70 -15.22 -8.86
N THR A 196 -9.60 -14.24 -8.79
CA THR A 196 -9.56 -13.05 -9.68
C THR A 196 -8.29 -12.23 -9.46
N ALA A 197 -7.84 -12.09 -8.21
CA ALA A 197 -6.61 -11.37 -7.91
C ALA A 197 -5.37 -12.07 -8.49
N HIS A 198 -5.33 -13.41 -8.41
CA HIS A 198 -4.27 -14.21 -9.02
C HIS A 198 -4.29 -14.13 -10.55
N GLU A 199 -5.48 -14.18 -11.16
CA GLU A 199 -5.64 -14.03 -12.61
C GLU A 199 -5.14 -12.65 -13.08
N ALA A 200 -5.49 -11.58 -12.36
CA ALA A 200 -5.02 -10.22 -12.67
C ALA A 200 -3.49 -10.12 -12.64
N SER A 201 -2.85 -10.71 -11.61
CA SER A 201 -1.38 -10.79 -11.54
C SER A 201 -0.77 -11.60 -12.67
N GLY A 202 -1.37 -12.74 -13.03
CA GLY A 202 -0.93 -13.56 -14.16
C GLY A 202 -0.99 -12.81 -15.49
N ARG A 203 -2.06 -12.04 -15.71
CA ARG A 203 -2.22 -11.18 -16.90
C ARG A 203 -1.18 -10.06 -16.95
N ALA A 204 -0.88 -9.41 -15.82
CA ALA A 204 0.20 -8.42 -15.75
C ALA A 204 1.58 -9.05 -16.04
N ARG A 205 1.85 -10.25 -15.51
CA ARG A 205 3.10 -10.98 -15.75
C ARG A 205 3.31 -11.35 -17.21
N ALA A 206 2.24 -11.74 -17.91
CA ALA A 206 2.30 -12.05 -19.34
C ALA A 206 2.81 -10.86 -20.17
N LEU A 207 2.54 -9.62 -19.74
CA LEU A 207 3.06 -8.40 -20.37
C LEU A 207 4.57 -8.18 -20.11
N LEU A 208 5.09 -8.65 -18.97
CA LEU A 208 6.52 -8.53 -18.64
C LEU A 208 7.38 -9.59 -19.36
N THR A 209 6.83 -10.79 -19.58
CA THR A 209 7.57 -11.93 -20.15
C THR A 209 7.29 -12.18 -21.63
N GLY A 210 6.43 -11.35 -22.25
CA GLY A 210 5.96 -11.55 -23.63
C GLY A 210 5.19 -12.87 -23.82
N GLY A 211 4.60 -13.40 -22.74
CA GLY A 211 3.92 -14.69 -22.70
C GLY A 211 4.84 -15.92 -22.82
N ALA A 212 6.16 -15.76 -22.68
CA ALA A 212 7.15 -16.79 -22.98
C ALA A 212 7.62 -17.63 -21.78
N ASP A 213 7.24 -17.31 -20.54
CA ASP A 213 7.87 -17.95 -19.38
C ASP A 213 7.39 -19.38 -19.08
N GLY A 214 6.28 -19.84 -19.66
CA GLY A 214 5.73 -21.19 -19.42
C GLY A 214 5.53 -21.51 -17.94
N SER A 215 5.57 -20.49 -17.07
CA SER A 215 5.33 -20.60 -15.65
C SER A 215 3.85 -20.78 -15.43
N ASP A 216 3.47 -21.44 -14.33
CA ASP A 216 2.05 -21.58 -13.99
C ASP A 216 1.44 -20.17 -13.83
N PRO A 217 0.50 -19.75 -14.72
CA PRO A 217 -0.10 -18.43 -14.66
C PRO A 217 -0.88 -18.20 -13.36
N ALA A 218 -1.17 -19.24 -12.58
CA ALA A 218 -1.89 -19.18 -11.31
C ALA A 218 -0.99 -19.04 -10.07
N GLY A 219 0.33 -19.19 -10.18
CA GLY A 219 1.24 -19.12 -9.03
C GLY A 219 1.78 -17.71 -8.77
N PRO A 220 1.77 -17.17 -7.54
CA PRO A 220 2.51 -15.94 -7.23
C PRO A 220 4.02 -16.18 -7.38
N LEU A 221 4.76 -15.18 -7.86
CA LEU A 221 6.24 -15.26 -7.88
C LEU A 221 6.82 -15.23 -6.46
N GLY A 222 6.02 -14.80 -5.48
CA GLY A 222 6.30 -14.92 -4.05
C GLY A 222 7.25 -13.86 -3.49
N ASP A 223 7.93 -13.10 -4.34
CA ASP A 223 8.85 -12.03 -3.92
C ASP A 223 8.98 -10.94 -4.99
N ILE A 224 8.76 -9.68 -4.60
CA ILE A 224 8.97 -8.50 -5.44
C ILE A 224 10.42 -8.37 -5.91
N GLY A 225 11.38 -8.91 -5.13
CA GLY A 225 12.79 -8.97 -5.48
C GLY A 225 13.11 -9.89 -6.66
N ALA A 226 12.23 -10.83 -6.99
CA ALA A 226 12.43 -11.77 -8.11
C ALA A 226 12.11 -11.15 -9.48
N ILE A 227 11.40 -10.02 -9.53
CA ILE A 227 11.08 -9.31 -10.77
C ILE A 227 12.31 -8.50 -11.22
N ASP A 228 12.86 -8.86 -12.38
CA ASP A 228 13.97 -8.13 -13.01
C ASP A 228 13.50 -6.75 -13.50
N ALA A 229 14.30 -5.72 -13.21
CA ALA A 229 14.07 -4.36 -13.69
C ALA A 229 14.01 -4.32 -15.23
N VAL A 230 14.83 -5.12 -15.92
CA VAL A 230 14.83 -5.19 -17.39
C VAL A 230 13.47 -5.65 -17.93
N ALA A 231 12.83 -6.62 -17.27
CA ALA A 231 11.49 -7.08 -17.66
C ALA A 231 10.43 -6.01 -17.41
N VAL A 232 10.53 -5.28 -16.29
CA VAL A 232 9.65 -4.15 -15.97
C VAL A 232 9.79 -3.03 -17.00
N HIS A 233 11.02 -2.59 -17.29
CA HIS A 233 11.30 -1.52 -18.25
C HIS A 233 10.90 -1.88 -19.67
N GLY A 234 10.93 -3.17 -20.02
CA GLY A 234 10.52 -3.69 -21.32
C GLY A 234 9.02 -3.90 -21.50
N ALA A 235 8.19 -3.63 -20.49
CA ALA A 235 6.75 -3.88 -20.57
C ALA A 235 6.07 -3.02 -21.67
N ASP A 236 5.25 -3.68 -22.49
CA ASP A 236 4.51 -3.05 -23.58
C ASP A 236 3.31 -2.25 -23.04
N LEU A 237 3.39 -0.92 -23.14
CA LEU A 237 2.36 -0.01 -22.63
C LEU A 237 1.10 0.02 -23.50
N ASP A 238 1.19 -0.26 -24.80
CA ASP A 238 0.00 -0.35 -25.67
C ASP A 238 -0.81 -1.60 -25.31
N ALA A 239 -0.11 -2.71 -25.03
CA ALA A 239 -0.74 -3.93 -24.50
C ALA A 239 -1.29 -3.71 -23.08
N ALA A 240 -0.60 -2.92 -22.25
CA ALA A 240 -1.07 -2.55 -20.92
C ALA A 240 -2.36 -1.71 -20.95
N GLU A 241 -2.49 -0.80 -21.92
CA GLU A 241 -3.73 -0.03 -22.12
C GLU A 241 -4.91 -0.96 -22.45
N SER A 242 -4.70 -1.93 -23.33
CA SER A 242 -5.71 -2.95 -23.64
C SER A 242 -6.09 -3.80 -22.41
N LEU A 243 -5.11 -4.14 -21.56
CA LEU A 243 -5.37 -4.85 -20.31
C LEU A 243 -6.17 -3.99 -19.32
N ALA A 244 -5.84 -2.70 -19.21
CA ALA A 244 -6.56 -1.76 -18.35
C ALA A 244 -8.03 -1.61 -18.78
N GLU A 245 -8.30 -1.50 -20.09
CA GLU A 245 -9.68 -1.48 -20.61
C GLU A 245 -10.46 -2.76 -20.24
N ALA A 246 -9.81 -3.92 -20.34
CA ALA A 246 -10.40 -5.20 -19.95
C ALA A 246 -10.71 -5.25 -18.45
N PHE A 247 -9.78 -4.80 -17.59
CA PHE A 247 -10.02 -4.70 -16.15
C PHE A 247 -11.20 -3.78 -15.82
N VAL A 248 -11.33 -2.64 -16.51
CA VAL A 248 -12.50 -1.76 -16.36
C VAL A 248 -13.79 -2.48 -16.75
N ALA A 249 -13.81 -3.16 -17.89
CA ALA A 249 -14.98 -3.90 -18.37
C ALA A 249 -15.38 -5.06 -17.43
N GLU A 250 -14.40 -5.69 -16.79
CA GLU A 250 -14.56 -6.81 -15.86
C GLU A 250 -14.81 -6.36 -14.40
N GLY A 251 -14.67 -5.06 -14.10
CA GLY A 251 -14.79 -4.51 -12.76
C GLY A 251 -13.64 -4.91 -11.83
N ILE A 252 -12.45 -5.13 -12.38
CA ILE A 252 -11.21 -5.41 -11.64
C ILE A 252 -10.49 -4.08 -11.39
N ASN A 253 -10.24 -3.76 -10.13
CA ASN A 253 -9.55 -2.54 -9.74
C ASN A 253 -8.34 -2.88 -8.84
N PRO A 254 -7.11 -2.90 -9.38
CA PRO A 254 -5.89 -3.14 -8.60
C PRO A 254 -5.48 -1.90 -7.78
N GLY A 255 -6.33 -1.52 -6.82
CA GLY A 255 -6.19 -0.29 -6.04
C GLY A 255 -5.01 -0.33 -5.07
N THR A 256 -4.72 -1.47 -4.47
CA THR A 256 -3.56 -1.63 -3.57
C THR A 256 -2.24 -1.47 -4.32
N THR A 257 -2.18 -1.99 -5.55
CA THR A 257 -1.05 -1.80 -6.47
C THR A 257 -0.87 -0.32 -6.83
N ALA A 258 -1.98 0.40 -7.03
CA ALA A 258 -1.94 1.85 -7.26
C ALA A 258 -1.44 2.61 -6.03
N ASP A 259 -1.83 2.20 -4.81
CA ASP A 259 -1.34 2.77 -3.55
C ASP A 259 0.19 2.63 -3.43
N LEU A 260 0.71 1.41 -3.65
CA LEU A 260 2.14 1.12 -3.65
C LEU A 260 2.89 1.93 -4.72
N THR A 261 2.31 2.07 -5.92
CA THR A 261 2.87 2.88 -7.01
C THR A 261 2.93 4.36 -6.62
N CYS A 262 1.91 4.87 -5.93
CA CYS A 262 1.88 6.24 -5.42
C CYS A 262 3.00 6.49 -4.38
N ALA A 263 3.18 5.56 -3.44
CA ALA A 263 4.26 5.58 -2.47
C ALA A 263 5.64 5.55 -3.14
N ALA A 264 5.81 4.68 -4.15
CA ALA A 264 7.05 4.54 -4.91
C ALA A 264 7.39 5.82 -5.69
N LEU A 265 6.39 6.46 -6.31
CA LEU A 265 6.54 7.76 -6.96
C LEU A 265 7.04 8.84 -6.00
N PHE A 266 6.51 8.89 -4.77
CA PHE A 266 7.00 9.83 -3.76
C PHE A 266 8.49 9.61 -3.47
N VAL A 267 8.91 8.36 -3.25
CA VAL A 267 10.32 8.01 -3.01
C VAL A 267 11.19 8.38 -4.22
N ALA A 268 10.76 8.04 -5.43
CA ALA A 268 11.50 8.35 -6.65
C ALA A 268 11.68 9.85 -6.85
N LEU A 269 10.62 10.64 -6.66
CA LEU A 269 10.67 12.12 -6.73
C LEU A 269 11.61 12.71 -5.67
N ARG A 270 11.58 12.18 -4.43
CA ARG A 270 12.52 12.60 -3.37
C ARG A 270 13.97 12.23 -3.69
N ARG A 271 14.19 11.21 -4.52
CA ARG A 271 15.50 10.75 -5.00
C ARG A 271 15.91 11.36 -6.34
N GLY A 272 15.17 12.34 -6.85
CA GLY A 272 15.56 13.12 -8.03
C GLY A 272 14.99 12.62 -9.35
N ALA A 273 13.94 11.78 -9.35
CA ALA A 273 13.19 11.52 -10.56
C ALA A 273 12.63 12.84 -11.12
N GLU A 274 12.97 13.14 -12.37
CA GLU A 274 12.51 14.36 -13.03
C GLU A 274 11.10 14.15 -13.60
N VAL A 275 10.23 15.14 -13.36
CA VAL A 275 8.98 15.29 -14.10
C VAL A 275 9.36 16.04 -15.37
N ALA A 276 9.53 15.32 -16.48
CA ALA A 276 9.73 15.98 -17.76
C ALA A 276 8.56 16.97 -18.01
N PRO A 277 8.84 18.18 -18.52
CA PRO A 277 7.80 19.17 -18.81
C PRO A 277 6.83 18.73 -19.91
#